data_AF-A0A167PXR7-F1
#
_entry.id   AF-A0A167PXR7-F1
#
_cell.length_a   1.000
_cell.length_b   1.000
_cell.length_c   1.000
_cell.angle_alpha   90.00
_cell.angle_beta   90.00
_cell.angle_gamma   90.00
#
_symmetry.space_group_name_H-M   'P 1'
#
loop_
_entity.id
_entity.type
_entity.pdbx_description
1 polymer ?
#
loop_
_entity_poly.entity_id
_entity_poly.type
_entity_poly.pdbx_seq_one_letter_code
_entity_poly.pdbx_strand_id
1 'polypeptide(L)'
;MCRPLYVASLAWLALTATSTAFPLTHTSTIDTLTLTNSLSDYYENIVNQVMETMTRDIVVSAPHTFMDIHSHTLGDHSCRTSLRAFIRSLHTQLDGLQTHLLDSVRPLVESNLPSHARPSLDTAKLNDAIIILNRHISFQLDIILNPPNTARRVIQQSITKIDDQMWDDTLVQRPIQMTSSLLEDSTLREASELTTWLAGSLSEMGGILRVEFDGRVQDAMQSMMEDFLEDE
;
A
#
# COMPACT_ATOMS: atom_id res chain seq x y z
N MET A 1 -4.27 26.64 -14.88
CA MET A 1 -4.39 26.03 -16.22
C MET A 1 -4.32 24.52 -16.07
N CYS A 2 -5.22 23.83 -16.75
CA CYS A 2 -5.63 22.43 -16.55
C CYS A 2 -4.49 21.41 -16.56
N ARG A 3 -4.44 20.51 -15.56
CA ARG A 3 -3.81 19.18 -15.70
C ARG A 3 -4.92 18.13 -15.85
N PRO A 4 -4.81 17.18 -16.80
CA PRO A 4 -5.78 16.13 -16.98
C PRO A 4 -5.55 15.03 -15.94
N LEU A 5 -6.64 14.58 -15.32
CA LEU A 5 -6.70 13.32 -14.59
C LEU A 5 -6.50 12.19 -15.62
N TYR A 6 -5.34 11.55 -15.61
CA TYR A 6 -5.15 10.28 -16.29
C TYR A 6 -5.88 9.20 -15.48
N VAL A 7 -7.13 8.94 -15.84
CA VAL A 7 -7.86 7.75 -15.41
C VAL A 7 -7.29 6.60 -16.23
N ALA A 8 -6.41 5.80 -15.63
CA ALA A 8 -5.96 4.54 -16.24
C ALA A 8 -7.17 3.59 -16.30
N SER A 9 -7.73 3.47 -17.51
CA SER A 9 -8.82 2.57 -17.83
C SER A 9 -8.26 1.15 -17.87
N LEU A 10 -8.45 0.38 -16.79
CA LEU A 10 -8.22 -1.06 -16.77
C LEU A 10 -9.45 -1.75 -17.34
N ALA A 11 -9.43 -2.01 -18.65
CA ALA A 11 -10.39 -2.88 -19.31
C ALA A 11 -10.02 -4.34 -19.02
N TRP A 12 -10.69 -4.96 -18.04
CA TRP A 12 -10.64 -6.41 -17.84
C TRP A 12 -11.82 -7.06 -18.55
N LEU A 13 -11.51 -8.07 -19.39
CA LEU A 13 -12.48 -8.87 -20.14
C LEU A 13 -13.35 -9.68 -19.18
N ALA A 14 -14.65 -9.38 -19.13
CA ALA A 14 -15.64 -10.22 -18.46
C ALA A 14 -15.92 -11.47 -19.32
N LEU A 15 -15.44 -12.63 -18.87
CA LEU A 15 -15.85 -13.92 -19.41
C LEU A 15 -17.18 -14.32 -18.73
N THR A 16 -18.30 -14.18 -19.44
CA THR A 16 -19.60 -14.65 -18.92
C THR A 16 -19.72 -16.15 -19.12
N ALA A 17 -19.52 -16.93 -18.07
CA ALA A 17 -19.90 -18.35 -18.04
C ALA A 17 -21.37 -18.48 -17.64
N THR A 18 -22.18 -19.02 -18.54
CA THR A 18 -23.56 -19.46 -18.27
C THR A 18 -23.52 -20.69 -17.37
N SER A 19 -23.85 -20.53 -16.09
CA SER A 19 -23.95 -21.64 -15.14
C SER A 19 -25.39 -22.15 -15.07
N THR A 20 -25.56 -23.41 -15.45
CA THR A 20 -26.79 -24.19 -15.31
C THR A 20 -26.94 -24.66 -13.87
N ALA A 21 -28.05 -24.30 -13.22
CA ALA A 21 -28.36 -24.69 -11.86
C ALA A 21 -28.54 -26.21 -11.73
N PHE A 22 -27.64 -26.85 -10.99
CA PHE A 22 -27.82 -28.20 -10.43
C PHE A 22 -27.94 -28.09 -8.90
N PRO A 23 -28.96 -28.69 -8.26
CA PRO A 23 -29.03 -28.76 -6.82
C PRO A 23 -28.25 -30.01 -6.36
N LEU A 24 -27.07 -29.79 -5.78
CA LEU A 24 -26.28 -30.83 -5.13
C LEU A 24 -26.12 -30.46 -3.66
N THR A 25 -26.92 -31.11 -2.81
CA THR A 25 -26.76 -31.09 -1.35
C THR A 25 -25.64 -32.05 -0.97
N HIS A 26 -24.39 -31.60 -1.06
CA HIS A 26 -23.24 -32.25 -0.43
C HIS A 26 -22.80 -31.40 0.76
N THR A 27 -22.84 -31.97 1.96
CA THR A 27 -22.32 -31.35 3.17
C THR A 27 -20.86 -31.75 3.34
N SER A 28 -19.97 -31.16 2.55
CA SER A 28 -18.52 -31.24 2.78
C SER A 28 -18.19 -30.38 4.01
N THR A 29 -17.55 -30.98 5.00
CA THR A 29 -17.16 -30.29 6.21
C THR A 29 -15.88 -29.50 5.94
N ILE A 30 -16.01 -28.19 5.67
CA ILE A 30 -14.86 -27.31 5.43
C ILE A 30 -13.96 -27.28 6.68
N ASP A 31 -12.68 -27.65 6.54
CA ASP A 31 -11.69 -27.47 7.59
C ASP A 31 -11.34 -25.98 7.74
N THR A 32 -11.48 -25.48 8.96
CA THR A 32 -11.13 -24.10 9.34
C THR A 32 -9.68 -23.74 9.03
N LEU A 33 -8.77 -24.71 9.11
CA LEU A 33 -7.36 -24.48 8.79
C LEU A 33 -7.15 -24.22 7.30
N THR A 34 -7.75 -25.05 6.44
CA THR A 34 -7.72 -24.88 4.98
C THR A 34 -8.32 -23.53 4.59
N LEU A 35 -9.50 -23.19 5.12
CA LEU A 35 -10.14 -21.90 4.84
C LEU A 35 -9.26 -20.70 5.26
N THR A 36 -8.61 -20.79 6.42
CA THR A 36 -7.72 -19.75 6.92
C THR A 36 -6.50 -19.57 6.02
N ASN A 37 -5.89 -20.67 5.58
CA ASN A 37 -4.75 -20.64 4.65
C ASN A 37 -5.17 -20.04 3.31
N SER A 38 -6.24 -20.54 2.69
CA SER A 38 -6.73 -20.05 1.40
C SER A 38 -7.08 -18.57 1.44
N LEU A 39 -7.74 -18.10 2.51
CA LEU A 39 -8.04 -16.67 2.69
C LEU A 39 -6.76 -15.84 2.90
N SER A 40 -5.82 -16.33 3.71
CA SER A 40 -4.55 -15.62 3.95
C SER A 40 -3.77 -15.46 2.65
N ASP A 41 -3.59 -16.55 1.91
CA ASP A 41 -2.86 -16.54 0.63
C ASP A 41 -3.55 -15.61 -0.39
N TYR A 42 -4.88 -15.61 -0.41
CA TYR A 42 -5.67 -14.71 -1.25
C TYR A 42 -5.42 -13.22 -0.92
N TYR A 43 -5.51 -12.82 0.36
CA TYR A 43 -5.28 -11.43 0.76
C TYR A 43 -3.80 -11.03 0.60
N GLU A 44 -2.87 -11.94 0.92
CA GLU A 44 -1.43 -11.73 0.71
C GLU A 44 -1.13 -11.46 -0.77
N ASN A 45 -1.74 -12.21 -1.68
CA ASN A 45 -1.59 -12.00 -3.12
C ASN A 45 -2.13 -10.63 -3.57
N ILE A 46 -3.31 -10.21 -3.08
CA ILE A 46 -3.84 -8.87 -3.39
C ILE A 46 -2.90 -7.77 -2.87
N VAL A 47 -2.47 -7.87 -1.61
CA VAL A 47 -1.54 -6.91 -1.00
C VAL A 47 -0.26 -6.85 -1.82
N ASN A 48 0.31 -8.00 -2.17
CA ASN A 48 1.55 -8.06 -2.94
C ASN A 48 1.40 -7.40 -4.33
N GLN A 49 0.34 -7.71 -5.07
CA GLN A 49 0.08 -7.15 -6.40
C GLN A 49 -0.10 -5.62 -6.37
N VAL A 50 -0.90 -5.12 -5.41
CA VAL A 50 -1.14 -3.69 -5.25
C VAL A 50 0.13 -2.97 -4.81
N MET A 51 0.86 -3.52 -3.83
CA MET A 51 2.12 -2.95 -3.35
C MET A 51 3.17 -2.91 -4.45
N GLU A 52 3.34 -3.97 -5.23
CA GLU A 52 4.31 -4.02 -6.33
C GLU A 52 4.00 -2.97 -7.40
N THR A 53 2.73 -2.88 -7.81
CA THR A 53 2.28 -1.94 -8.85
C THR A 53 2.43 -0.49 -8.38
N MET A 54 1.90 -0.16 -7.20
CA MET A 54 1.93 1.21 -6.68
C MET A 54 3.35 1.64 -6.30
N THR A 55 4.18 0.74 -5.77
CA THR A 55 5.59 1.05 -5.48
C THR A 55 6.33 1.40 -6.75
N ARG A 56 6.12 0.64 -7.84
CA ARG A 56 6.71 0.93 -9.15
C ARG A 56 6.29 2.32 -9.64
N ASP A 57 5.00 2.65 -9.58
CA ASP A 57 4.48 3.93 -10.07
C ASP A 57 4.97 5.12 -9.24
N ILE A 58 4.99 4.97 -7.91
CA ILE A 58 5.52 5.99 -6.99
C ILE A 58 7.00 6.22 -7.25
N VAL A 59 7.81 5.16 -7.39
CA VAL A 59 9.25 5.26 -7.64
C VAL A 59 9.54 5.89 -9.00
N VAL A 60 8.79 5.53 -10.04
CA VAL A 60 8.98 6.08 -11.39
C VAL A 60 8.60 7.56 -11.45
N SER A 61 7.54 7.97 -10.74
CA SER A 61 7.09 9.36 -10.71
C SER A 61 7.88 10.26 -9.75
N ALA A 62 8.48 9.67 -8.70
CA ALA A 62 9.19 10.40 -7.64
C ALA A 62 10.26 11.38 -8.13
N PRO A 63 11.15 11.05 -9.09
CA PRO A 63 12.14 12.00 -9.59
C PRO A 63 11.52 13.23 -10.25
N HIS A 64 10.46 13.03 -11.03
CA HIS A 64 9.78 14.12 -11.70
C HIS A 64 9.09 15.04 -10.69
N THR A 65 8.35 14.46 -9.74
CA THR A 65 7.71 15.22 -8.67
C THR A 65 8.71 15.97 -7.81
N PHE A 66 9.83 15.33 -7.46
CA PHE A 66 10.92 15.95 -6.72
C PHE A 66 11.45 17.18 -7.46
N MET A 67 11.80 17.05 -8.75
CA MET A 67 12.34 18.15 -9.53
C MET A 67 11.31 19.28 -9.76
N ASP A 68 10.03 18.94 -9.95
CA ASP A 68 8.93 19.92 -10.09
C ASP A 68 8.80 20.78 -8.83
N ILE A 69 8.65 20.13 -7.66
CA ILE A 69 8.56 20.78 -6.35
C ILE A 69 9.83 21.58 -6.05
N HIS A 70 11.00 21.00 -6.33
CA HIS A 70 12.29 21.63 -6.09
C HIS A 70 12.44 22.93 -6.88
N SER A 71 12.07 22.92 -8.17
CA SER A 71 12.12 24.11 -9.04
C SER A 71 11.18 25.23 -8.57
N HIS A 72 10.09 24.89 -7.90
CA HIS A 72 9.09 25.84 -7.39
C HIS A 72 9.38 26.38 -5.99
N THR A 73 10.23 25.70 -5.21
CA THR A 73 10.49 26.03 -3.80
C THR A 73 11.84 26.70 -3.56
N LEU A 74 12.88 26.37 -4.34
CA LEU A 74 14.26 26.71 -3.95
C LEU A 74 15.01 27.74 -4.81
N GLY A 75 14.52 28.14 -5.99
CA GLY A 75 15.28 29.10 -6.82
C GLY A 75 16.75 28.66 -7.03
N ASP A 76 17.71 29.58 -6.98
CA ASP A 76 19.16 29.32 -7.14
C ASP A 76 19.85 28.87 -5.82
N HIS A 77 19.10 28.30 -4.88
CA HIS A 77 19.63 27.87 -3.57
C HIS A 77 19.87 26.37 -3.51
N SER A 78 21.01 25.98 -2.93
CA SER A 78 21.42 24.58 -2.78
C SER A 78 20.49 23.81 -1.84
N CYS A 79 19.94 22.70 -2.34
CA CYS A 79 19.05 21.82 -1.58
C CYS A 79 19.74 21.15 -0.38
N ARG A 80 19.01 20.97 0.73
CA ARG A 80 19.42 20.06 1.81
C ARG A 80 19.13 18.58 1.51
N THR A 81 18.29 18.26 0.53
CA THR A 81 17.93 16.89 0.15
C THR A 81 18.45 16.56 -1.25
N SER A 82 19.25 15.51 -1.39
CA SER A 82 19.62 15.00 -2.70
C SER A 82 18.53 14.06 -3.22
N LEU A 83 18.23 14.14 -4.52
CA LEU A 83 17.32 13.21 -5.18
C LEU A 83 17.68 11.74 -4.89
N ARG A 84 18.98 11.42 -4.89
CA ARG A 84 19.47 10.07 -4.57
C ARG A 84 19.11 9.64 -3.14
N ALA A 85 19.26 10.52 -2.15
CA ALA A 85 18.90 10.21 -0.77
C ALA A 85 17.39 10.02 -0.61
N PHE A 86 16.60 10.86 -1.27
CA PHE A 86 15.14 10.76 -1.31
C PHE A 86 14.69 9.42 -1.93
N ILE A 87 15.11 9.10 -3.16
CA ILE A 87 14.72 7.85 -3.84
C ILE A 87 15.15 6.62 -3.03
N ARG A 88 16.34 6.64 -2.43
CA ARG A 88 16.78 5.54 -1.57
C ARG A 88 15.88 5.37 -0.35
N SER A 89 15.56 6.47 0.35
CA SER A 89 14.68 6.42 1.52
C SER A 89 13.28 5.94 1.14
N LEU A 90 12.75 6.42 0.01
CA LEU A 90 11.46 6.01 -0.53
C LEU A 90 11.41 4.49 -0.76
N HIS A 91 12.39 3.94 -1.50
CA HIS A 91 12.48 2.49 -1.72
C HIS A 91 12.52 1.70 -0.40
N THR A 92 13.41 2.06 0.52
CA THR A 92 13.55 1.34 1.79
C THR A 92 12.27 1.36 2.61
N GLN A 93 11.54 2.48 2.65
CA GLN A 93 10.31 2.57 3.42
C GLN A 93 9.13 1.87 2.73
N LEU A 94 9.04 1.89 1.40
CA LEU A 94 8.00 1.16 0.66
C LEU A 94 8.17 -0.36 0.76
N ASP A 95 9.41 -0.85 0.68
CA ASP A 95 9.76 -2.26 0.87
C ASP A 95 9.46 -2.74 2.30
N GLY A 96 9.84 -1.95 3.31
CA GLY A 96 9.49 -2.24 4.70
C GLY A 96 7.98 -2.19 4.96
N LEU A 97 7.27 -1.28 4.31
CA LEU A 97 5.81 -1.20 4.38
C LEU A 97 5.15 -2.43 3.75
N GLN A 98 5.60 -2.89 2.58
CA GLN A 98 5.10 -4.11 1.94
C GLN A 98 5.25 -5.31 2.88
N THR A 99 6.42 -5.45 3.49
CA THR A 99 6.71 -6.53 4.46
C THR A 99 5.75 -6.46 5.65
N HIS A 100 5.58 -5.29 6.27
CA HIS A 100 4.66 -5.13 7.39
C HIS A 100 3.19 -5.42 7.04
N LEU A 101 2.75 -5.03 5.84
CA LEU A 101 1.39 -5.32 5.39
C LEU A 101 1.19 -6.82 5.20
N LEU A 102 2.11 -7.51 4.52
CA LEU A 102 2.06 -8.96 4.33
C LEU A 102 2.09 -9.72 5.65
N ASP A 103 3.02 -9.38 6.55
CA ASP A 103 3.13 -10.00 7.88
C ASP A 103 1.87 -9.80 8.73
N SER A 104 1.07 -8.77 8.44
CA SER A 104 -0.16 -8.48 9.17
C SER A 104 -1.38 -9.22 8.62
N VAL A 105 -1.38 -9.67 7.36
CA VAL A 105 -2.56 -10.30 6.73
C VAL A 105 -2.98 -11.55 7.49
N ARG A 106 -2.08 -12.52 7.65
CA ARG A 106 -2.41 -13.82 8.28
C ARG A 106 -2.94 -13.67 9.71
N PRO A 107 -2.29 -12.92 10.63
CA PRO A 107 -2.85 -12.67 11.95
C PRO A 107 -4.23 -12.00 11.93
N LEU A 108 -4.48 -11.11 10.96
CA LEU A 108 -5.78 -10.47 10.81
C LEU A 108 -6.86 -11.46 10.35
N VAL A 109 -6.52 -12.36 9.43
CA VAL A 109 -7.41 -13.43 8.98
C VAL A 109 -7.73 -14.38 10.13
N GLU A 110 -6.71 -14.87 10.84
CA GLU A 110 -6.85 -15.80 11.97
C GLU A 110 -7.69 -15.22 13.12
N SER A 111 -7.48 -13.95 13.46
CA SER A 111 -8.17 -13.31 14.58
C SER A 111 -9.61 -12.91 14.30
N ASN A 112 -9.97 -12.74 13.02
CA ASN A 112 -11.30 -12.26 12.62
C ASN A 112 -12.15 -13.33 11.94
N LEU A 113 -11.57 -14.47 11.58
CA LEU A 113 -12.36 -15.63 11.20
C LEU A 113 -13.12 -16.16 12.43
N PRO A 114 -14.42 -16.51 12.28
CA PRO A 114 -15.15 -17.11 13.37
C PRO A 114 -14.47 -18.44 13.76
N SER A 115 -13.86 -18.49 14.94
CA SER A 115 -13.34 -19.73 15.57
C SER A 115 -14.41 -20.82 15.75
N HIS A 116 -15.66 -20.48 15.44
CA HIS A 116 -16.85 -21.31 15.52
C HIS A 116 -17.50 -21.54 14.15
N ALA A 117 -16.77 -21.35 13.04
CA ALA A 117 -17.17 -21.81 11.72
C ALA A 117 -17.23 -23.35 11.72
N ARG A 118 -18.24 -23.88 12.42
CA ARG A 118 -18.58 -25.30 12.43
C ARG A 118 -19.02 -25.70 11.02
N PRO A 119 -18.81 -26.97 10.64
CA PRO A 119 -18.83 -27.43 9.25
C PRO A 119 -20.23 -27.54 8.60
N SER A 120 -21.19 -26.74 9.04
CA SER A 120 -22.51 -26.60 8.41
C SER A 120 -22.79 -25.15 8.03
N LEU A 121 -21.72 -24.37 7.80
CA LEU A 121 -21.84 -22.95 7.53
C LEU A 121 -22.59 -22.77 6.21
N ASP A 122 -23.84 -22.37 6.33
CA ASP A 122 -24.65 -21.84 5.24
C ASP A 122 -23.81 -20.84 4.44
N THR A 123 -23.73 -21.05 3.12
CA THR A 123 -23.00 -20.18 2.17
C THR A 123 -23.29 -18.70 2.39
N ALA A 124 -24.53 -18.34 2.77
CA ALA A 124 -24.91 -16.97 3.09
C ALA A 124 -24.16 -16.42 4.32
N LYS A 125 -23.99 -17.23 5.38
CA LYS A 125 -23.26 -16.83 6.59
C LYS A 125 -21.75 -16.76 6.36
N LEU A 126 -21.22 -17.63 5.50
CA LEU A 126 -19.81 -17.54 5.09
C LEU A 126 -19.55 -16.23 4.33
N ASN A 127 -20.42 -15.90 3.37
CA ASN A 127 -20.34 -14.65 2.62
C ASN A 127 -20.38 -13.42 3.54
N ASP A 128 -21.33 -13.37 4.47
CA ASP A 128 -21.42 -12.26 5.44
C ASP A 128 -20.16 -12.15 6.30
N ALA A 129 -19.59 -13.29 6.73
CA ALA A 129 -18.35 -13.31 7.50
C ALA A 129 -17.15 -12.80 6.68
N ILE A 130 -17.04 -13.18 5.41
CA ILE A 130 -15.97 -12.70 4.51
C ILE A 130 -16.13 -11.20 4.24
N ILE A 131 -17.35 -10.69 4.04
CA ILE A 131 -17.60 -9.25 3.87
C ILE A 131 -17.19 -8.47 5.12
N ILE A 132 -17.46 -9.00 6.31
CA ILE A 132 -17.01 -8.39 7.58
C ILE A 132 -15.49 -8.43 7.67
N LEU A 133 -14.87 -9.56 7.33
CA LEU A 133 -13.42 -9.75 7.33
C LEU A 133 -12.74 -8.75 6.39
N ASN A 134 -13.21 -8.61 5.16
CA ASN A 134 -12.77 -7.63 4.17
C ASN A 134 -12.70 -6.23 4.73
N ARG A 135 -13.81 -5.77 5.33
CA ARG A 135 -13.91 -4.43 5.90
C ARG A 135 -12.91 -4.26 7.04
N HIS A 136 -12.76 -5.30 7.86
CA HIS A 136 -11.83 -5.27 8.98
C HIS A 136 -10.37 -5.22 8.49
N ILE A 137 -9.96 -6.13 7.60
CA ILE A 137 -8.61 -6.16 7.03
C ILE A 137 -8.31 -4.84 6.32
N SER A 138 -9.22 -4.36 5.45
CA SER A 138 -9.07 -3.06 4.78
C SER A 138 -8.78 -1.93 5.75
N PHE A 139 -9.52 -1.87 6.86
CA PHE A 139 -9.37 -0.84 7.86
C PHE A 139 -8.03 -0.97 8.63
N GLN A 140 -7.64 -2.19 9.01
CA GLN A 140 -6.39 -2.43 9.72
C GLN A 140 -5.17 -2.14 8.85
N LEU A 141 -5.21 -2.55 7.57
CA LEU A 141 -4.13 -2.26 6.64
C LEU A 141 -4.01 -0.75 6.36
N ASP A 142 -5.12 -0.01 6.33
CA ASP A 142 -5.08 1.47 6.22
C ASP A 142 -4.40 2.12 7.44
N ILE A 143 -4.65 1.57 8.64
CA ILE A 143 -3.95 2.00 9.87
C ILE A 143 -2.45 1.69 9.81
N ILE A 144 -2.07 0.51 9.30
CA ILE A 144 -0.67 0.11 9.16
C ILE A 144 0.03 0.98 8.11
N LEU A 145 -0.64 1.24 7.00
CA LEU A 145 -0.17 2.08 5.90
C LEU A 145 0.12 3.51 6.37
N ASN A 146 -0.79 4.06 7.18
CA ASN A 146 -0.71 5.38 7.79
C ASN A 146 -0.08 6.44 6.87
N PRO A 147 -0.73 6.77 5.73
CA PRO A 147 -0.13 7.58 4.68
C PRO A 147 0.58 8.86 5.17
N PRO A 148 0.00 9.66 6.09
CA PRO A 148 0.66 10.88 6.57
C PRO A 148 1.94 10.63 7.36
N ASN A 149 1.96 9.59 8.20
CA ASN A 149 3.12 9.30 9.05
C ASN A 149 4.24 8.60 8.27
N THR A 150 3.89 7.68 7.37
CA THR A 150 4.83 7.00 6.48
C THR A 150 5.50 7.99 5.55
N ALA A 151 4.72 8.89 4.92
CA ALA A 151 5.26 9.95 4.08
C ALA A 151 6.23 10.85 4.84
N ARG A 152 5.84 11.32 6.03
CA ARG A 152 6.70 12.16 6.88
C ARG A 152 8.02 11.47 7.21
N ARG A 153 7.99 10.16 7.52
CA ARG A 153 9.19 9.38 7.85
C ARG A 153 10.15 9.28 6.68
N VAL A 154 9.65 9.02 5.47
CA VAL A 154 10.45 9.00 4.23
C VAL A 154 11.16 10.34 4.04
N ILE A 155 10.41 11.45 4.12
CA ILE A 155 10.99 12.78 3.90
C ILE A 155 12.01 13.12 4.99
N GLN A 156 11.71 12.86 6.26
CA GLN A 156 12.65 13.10 7.35
C GLN A 156 13.97 12.32 7.19
N GLN A 157 13.89 11.03 6.83
CA GLN A 157 15.09 10.20 6.61
C GLN A 157 15.91 10.64 5.39
N SER A 158 15.26 11.24 4.39
CA SER A 158 15.95 11.79 3.22
C SER A 158 16.76 13.06 3.55
N ILE A 159 16.31 13.84 4.53
CA ILE A 159 16.94 15.09 4.97
C ILE A 159 18.10 14.81 5.95
N THR A 160 17.91 13.92 6.93
CA THR A 160 18.91 13.68 7.99
C THR A 160 20.17 12.97 7.51
N LYS A 161 20.09 12.14 6.46
CA LYS A 161 21.26 11.41 5.92
C LYS A 161 22.32 12.30 5.26
N ILE A 162 22.01 13.58 5.01
CA ILE A 162 22.96 14.51 4.38
C ILE A 162 23.85 15.18 5.43
N ASP A 163 23.37 15.33 6.68
CA ASP A 163 24.22 15.82 7.76
C ASP A 163 25.35 14.83 8.10
N ASP A 164 25.10 13.52 8.10
CA ASP A 164 26.12 12.51 8.43
C ASP A 164 27.19 12.31 7.33
N GLN A 165 26.89 12.61 6.07
CA GLN A 165 27.85 12.45 4.96
C GLN A 165 28.69 13.69 4.65
N MET A 166 28.39 14.85 5.25
CA MET A 166 29.08 16.11 4.94
C MET A 166 30.30 16.40 5.83
N TRP A 167 30.58 15.58 6.85
CA TRP A 167 31.70 15.83 7.79
C TRP A 167 32.99 15.04 7.51
N ASP A 168 33.06 14.21 6.46
CA ASP A 168 34.23 13.37 6.20
C ASP A 168 35.18 13.90 5.10
N ASP A 169 35.09 15.18 4.71
CA ASP A 169 36.14 15.77 3.88
C ASP A 169 36.31 17.29 4.07
N THR A 170 37.37 17.62 4.82
CA THR A 170 38.31 18.73 4.56
C THR A 170 37.80 20.19 4.53
N LEU A 171 38.07 20.91 5.64
CA LEU A 171 38.42 22.34 5.77
C LEU A 171 37.53 23.43 5.10
N VAL A 172 36.84 24.22 5.93
CA VAL A 172 36.97 25.69 6.12
C VAL A 172 35.73 26.21 6.84
N GLN A 173 35.90 26.57 8.11
CA GLN A 173 34.98 27.45 8.84
C GLN A 173 34.93 28.81 8.14
N ARG A 174 33.85 29.10 7.41
CA ARG A 174 33.36 30.46 7.23
C ARG A 174 32.03 30.59 7.99
N PRO A 175 31.89 31.57 8.90
CA PRO A 175 30.60 31.85 9.51
C PRO A 175 29.75 32.62 8.49
N ILE A 176 28.89 31.91 7.76
CA ILE A 176 27.79 32.54 7.01
C ILE A 176 26.63 32.69 7.99
N GLN A 177 26.69 33.71 8.84
CA GLN A 177 25.56 34.15 9.65
C GLN A 177 24.81 35.24 8.87
N MET A 178 23.91 34.88 7.95
CA MET A 178 22.82 35.78 7.52
C MET A 178 21.72 35.20 6.60
N THR A 179 21.77 33.92 6.20
CA THR A 179 20.74 33.32 5.30
C THR A 179 19.96 32.13 5.88
N SER A 180 20.06 31.85 7.18
CA SER A 180 19.48 30.63 7.79
C SER A 180 17.95 30.58 7.73
N SER A 181 17.25 31.69 8.00
CA SER A 181 15.78 31.67 8.14
C SER A 181 15.05 31.44 6.82
N LEU A 182 15.49 32.09 5.73
CA LEU A 182 14.87 31.93 4.42
C LEU A 182 15.12 30.54 3.81
N LEU A 183 16.28 29.95 4.09
CA LEU A 183 16.66 28.62 3.62
C LEU A 183 15.96 27.50 4.42
N GLU A 184 15.69 27.75 5.71
CA GLU A 184 14.86 26.87 6.54
C GLU A 184 13.40 26.87 6.04
N ASP A 185 12.82 28.04 5.76
CA ASP A 185 11.43 28.14 5.27
C ASP A 185 11.22 27.43 3.92
N SER A 186 12.16 27.56 2.97
CA SER A 186 12.06 26.88 1.67
C SER A 186 12.19 25.36 1.81
N THR A 187 13.09 24.89 2.68
CA THR A 187 13.28 23.45 2.93
C THR A 187 12.06 22.85 3.62
N LEU A 188 11.48 23.55 4.60
CA LEU A 188 10.25 23.11 5.27
C LEU A 188 9.07 23.03 4.29
N ARG A 189 8.98 23.98 3.37
CA ARG A 189 7.95 23.98 2.32
C ARG A 189 8.14 22.82 1.33
N GLU A 190 9.34 22.60 0.81
CA GLU A 190 9.66 21.45 -0.06
C GLU A 190 9.32 20.12 0.63
N ALA A 191 9.76 19.95 1.88
CA ALA A 191 9.47 18.76 2.67
C ALA A 191 7.96 18.56 2.87
N SER A 192 7.21 19.65 3.10
CA SER A 192 5.75 19.62 3.25
C SER A 192 5.04 19.22 1.95
N GLU A 193 5.45 19.79 0.82
CA GLU A 193 4.89 19.48 -0.51
C GLU A 193 5.17 18.01 -0.89
N LEU A 194 6.41 17.54 -0.70
CA LEU A 194 6.78 16.13 -0.93
C LEU A 194 6.02 15.18 0.01
N THR A 195 5.87 15.55 1.28
CA THR A 195 5.09 14.76 2.24
C THR A 195 3.63 14.66 1.80
N THR A 196 3.05 15.76 1.32
CA THR A 196 1.65 15.81 0.87
C THR A 196 1.44 14.93 -0.36
N TRP A 197 2.33 15.01 -1.35
CA TRP A 197 2.28 14.17 -2.54
C TRP A 197 2.38 12.68 -2.20
N LEU A 198 3.36 12.30 -1.36
CA LEU A 198 3.57 10.91 -1.00
C LEU A 198 2.42 10.38 -0.14
N ALA A 199 1.90 11.18 0.79
CA ALA A 199 0.72 10.81 1.56
C ALA A 199 -0.51 10.61 0.67
N GLY A 200 -0.68 11.43 -0.38
CA GLY A 200 -1.73 11.23 -1.37
C GLY A 200 -1.59 9.90 -2.11
N SER A 201 -0.38 9.60 -2.59
CA SER A 201 -0.09 8.36 -3.34
C SER A 201 -0.28 7.10 -2.47
N LEU A 202 0.15 7.16 -1.20
CA LEU A 202 -0.08 6.09 -0.23
C LEU A 202 -1.57 5.97 0.14
N SER A 203 -2.31 7.08 0.24
CA SER A 203 -3.76 7.03 0.47
C SER A 203 -4.51 6.39 -0.69
N GLU A 204 -4.07 6.64 -1.92
CA GLU A 204 -4.62 6.00 -3.12
C GLU A 204 -4.39 4.49 -3.08
N MET A 205 -3.20 4.04 -2.70
CA MET A 205 -2.87 2.63 -2.51
C MET A 205 -3.82 1.95 -1.50
N GLY A 206 -4.11 2.60 -0.36
CA GLY A 206 -5.10 2.10 0.61
C GLY A 206 -6.51 2.02 0.04
N GLY A 207 -6.89 2.98 -0.82
CA GLY A 207 -8.15 2.95 -1.57
C GLY A 207 -8.24 1.78 -2.54
N ILE A 208 -7.16 1.51 -3.29
CA ILE A 208 -7.10 0.38 -4.24
C ILE A 208 -7.19 -0.94 -3.49
N LEU A 209 -6.45 -1.13 -2.39
CA LEU A 209 -6.53 -2.35 -1.57
C LEU A 209 -7.97 -2.65 -1.16
N ARG A 210 -8.71 -1.63 -0.70
CA ARG A 210 -10.12 -1.78 -0.30
C ARG A 210 -11.00 -2.23 -1.46
N VAL A 211 -10.83 -1.62 -2.64
CA VAL A 211 -11.58 -1.98 -3.85
C VAL A 211 -11.26 -3.40 -4.28
N GLU A 212 -9.98 -3.80 -4.27
CA GLU A 212 -9.56 -5.15 -4.67
C GLU A 212 -10.07 -6.22 -3.68
N PHE A 213 -10.05 -5.93 -2.38
CA PHE A 213 -10.63 -6.84 -1.39
C PHE A 213 -12.13 -7.04 -1.63
N ASP A 214 -12.89 -5.95 -1.82
CA ASP A 214 -14.34 -6.01 -2.03
C ASP A 214 -14.73 -6.60 -3.40
N GLY A 215 -13.97 -6.31 -4.45
CA GLY A 215 -14.26 -6.73 -5.82
C GLY A 215 -14.05 -8.22 -6.06
N ARG A 216 -13.11 -8.85 -5.35
CA ARG A 216 -12.71 -10.25 -5.58
C ARG A 216 -13.27 -11.25 -4.57
N VAL A 217 -14.17 -10.83 -3.67
CA VAL A 217 -14.82 -11.72 -2.67
C VAL A 217 -15.52 -12.90 -3.32
N GLN A 218 -16.24 -12.66 -4.41
CA GLN A 218 -16.98 -13.71 -5.11
C GLN A 218 -16.02 -14.70 -5.78
N ASP A 219 -14.90 -14.21 -6.34
CA ASP A 219 -13.86 -15.05 -6.93
C ASP A 219 -13.18 -15.91 -5.86
N ALA A 220 -12.90 -15.34 -4.68
CA ALA A 220 -12.33 -16.07 -3.55
C ALA A 220 -13.28 -17.18 -3.06
N MET A 221 -14.57 -16.86 -2.92
CA MET A 221 -15.59 -17.83 -2.54
C MET A 221 -15.73 -18.94 -3.58
N GLN A 222 -15.72 -18.60 -4.86
CA GLN A 222 -15.82 -19.56 -5.94
C GLN A 222 -14.59 -20.48 -5.99
N SER A 223 -13.38 -19.91 -5.94
CA SER A 223 -12.13 -20.67 -5.90
C SER A 223 -12.08 -21.62 -4.71
N MET A 224 -12.51 -21.18 -3.53
CA MET A 224 -12.59 -22.04 -2.34
C MET A 224 -13.60 -23.17 -2.54
N MET A 225 -14.79 -22.87 -3.06
CA MET A 225 -15.79 -23.90 -3.34
C MET A 225 -15.31 -24.92 -4.38
N GLU A 226 -14.55 -24.50 -5.39
CA GLU A 226 -13.97 -25.38 -6.41
C GLU A 226 -12.87 -26.28 -5.82
N ASP A 227 -11.94 -25.72 -5.02
CA ASP A 227 -10.90 -26.51 -4.32
C ASP A 227 -11.52 -27.60 -3.43
N PHE A 228 -12.65 -27.32 -2.76
CA PHE A 228 -13.35 -28.31 -1.93
C PHE A 228 -14.10 -29.39 -2.70
N LEU A 229 -14.30 -29.22 -4.02
CA LEU A 229 -14.96 -30.19 -4.89
C LEU A 229 -13.96 -31.10 -5.63
N GLU A 230 -12.68 -30.70 -5.73
CA GLU A 230 -11.64 -31.48 -6.42
C GLU A 230 -10.91 -32.50 -5.52
N ASP A 231 -11.01 -32.37 -4.20
CA ASP A 231 -10.37 -33.27 -3.22
C ASP A 231 -11.14 -34.60 -2.96
N GLU A 232 -12.07 -35.00 -3.84
CA GLU A 232 -12.85 -36.27 -3.78
C GLU A 232 -12.44 -37.26 -4.89
#